data_AF-A0A8S9FQR3-F1
#
_entry.id   AF-A0A8S9FQR3-F1
#
_cell.length_a   1.000
_cell.length_b   1.000
_cell.length_c   1.000
_cell.angle_alpha   90.00
_cell.angle_beta   90.00
_cell.angle_gamma   90.00
#
_symmetry.space_group_name_H-M   'P 1'
#
loop_
_entity.id
_entity.type
_entity.pdbx_description
1 polymer ?
#
loop_
_entity_poly.entity_id
_entity_poly.type
_entity_poly.pdbx_seq_one_letter_code
_entity_poly.pdbx_strand_id
1 'polypeptide(L)'
;MLPALRQYAISTGNPLWGLGDPHNAPAYDQQPHSTSFFSDKRSWKFQYGVFSLSWYSSILTSYANQVLSVASSTFSGSGGVSMWEVASLRPMAQAKT
;
A
#
# COMPACT_ATOMS: atom_id res chain seq x y z
N MET A 1 0.93 3.42 12.85
CA MET A 1 0.02 2.76 11.88
C MET A 1 -1.39 2.56 12.44
N LEU A 2 -1.59 1.91 13.59
CA LEU A 2 -2.93 1.66 14.15
C LEU A 2 -3.83 2.90 14.37
N PRO A 3 -3.33 4.04 14.89
CA PRO A 3 -4.17 5.25 14.98
C PRO A 3 -4.63 5.78 13.62
N ALA A 4 -3.75 5.73 12.61
CA ALA A 4 -4.07 6.13 11.24
C ALA A 4 -5.07 5.17 10.58
N LEU A 5 -4.95 3.86 10.86
CA LEU A 5 -5.94 2.86 10.43
C LEU A 5 -7.32 3.15 11.02
N ARG A 6 -7.40 3.44 12.33
CA ARG A 6 -8.66 3.80 12.99
C ARG A 6 -9.30 5.04 12.38
N GLN A 7 -8.51 6.09 12.11
CA GLN A 7 -9.03 7.29 11.46
C GLN A 7 -9.54 7.01 10.04
N TYR A 8 -8.80 6.20 9.27
CA TYR A 8 -9.23 5.80 7.93
C TYR A 8 -10.53 4.97 7.96
N ALA A 9 -10.65 4.04 8.92
CA ALA A 9 -11.87 3.25 9.17
C ALA A 9 -13.09 4.14 9.50
N ILE A 10 -12.92 5.16 10.35
CA ILE A 10 -13.97 6.14 10.65
C ILE A 10 -14.35 6.93 9.39
N SER A 11 -13.35 7.43 8.64
CA SER A 11 -13.58 8.25 7.45
C SER A 11 -14.30 7.50 6.30
N THR A 12 -14.15 6.18 6.25
CA THR A 12 -14.78 5.31 5.25
C THR A 12 -16.11 4.71 5.72
N GLY A 13 -16.63 5.15 6.88
CA GLY A 13 -17.91 4.69 7.43
C GLY A 13 -17.89 3.30 8.06
N ASN A 14 -16.71 2.73 8.30
CA ASN A 14 -16.54 1.38 8.83
C ASN A 14 -15.65 1.35 10.10
N PRO A 15 -16.06 2.00 11.20
CA PRO A 15 -15.21 2.22 12.38
C PRO A 15 -14.69 0.93 13.03
N LEU A 16 -15.41 -0.18 12.89
CA LEU A 16 -15.02 -1.49 13.44
C LEU A 16 -13.81 -2.09 12.71
N TRP A 17 -13.54 -1.69 11.46
CA TRP A 17 -12.45 -2.26 10.66
C TRP A 17 -11.06 -1.73 11.05
N GLY A 18 -11.00 -0.69 11.90
CA GLY A 18 -9.75 -0.14 12.42
C GLY A 18 -9.46 -0.49 13.88
N LEU A 19 -10.08 -1.55 14.41
CA LEU A 19 -9.91 -1.98 15.80
C LEU A 19 -8.78 -3.00 16.02
N GLY A 20 -8.18 -3.53 14.94
CA GLY A 20 -7.12 -4.53 15.03
C GLY A 20 -6.37 -4.70 13.71
N ASP A 21 -5.36 -5.57 13.74
CA ASP A 21 -4.61 -5.96 12.55
C ASP A 21 -5.49 -6.70 11.54
N PRO A 22 -5.12 -6.73 10.24
CA PRO A 22 -5.85 -7.45 9.21
C PRO A 22 -6.13 -8.90 9.63
N HIS A 23 -7.37 -9.16 10.04
CA HIS A 23 -7.77 -10.50 10.44
C HIS A 23 -7.92 -11.34 9.17
N ASN A 24 -7.45 -12.58 9.21
CA ASN A 24 -7.52 -13.60 8.15
C ASN A 24 -6.35 -13.68 7.15
N ALA A 25 -5.26 -12.92 7.31
CA ALA A 25 -4.04 -13.16 6.53
C ALA A 25 -3.31 -14.42 7.01
N PRO A 26 -2.63 -15.17 6.12
CA PRO A 26 -1.76 -16.28 6.53
C PRO A 26 -0.51 -15.74 7.24
N ALA A 27 0.06 -16.56 8.12
CA ALA A 27 1.39 -16.31 8.67
C ALA A 27 2.47 -16.45 7.57
N TYR A 28 3.66 -15.91 7.82
CA TYR A 28 4.74 -15.86 6.84
C TYR A 28 5.22 -17.22 6.33
N ASP A 29 5.10 -18.26 7.15
CA ASP A 29 5.47 -19.65 6.85
C ASP A 29 4.31 -20.48 6.26
N GLN A 30 3.12 -19.88 6.16
CA GLN A 30 1.94 -20.56 5.66
C GLN A 30 1.73 -20.30 4.17
N GLN A 31 1.17 -21.30 3.47
CA GLN A 31 0.78 -21.12 2.08
C GLN A 31 -0.28 -20.01 1.94
N PRO A 32 -0.26 -19.20 0.87
CA PRO A 32 -1.18 -18.07 0.73
C PRO A 32 -2.67 -18.44 0.87
N HIS A 33 -3.06 -19.60 0.32
CA HIS A 33 -4.43 -20.09 0.33
C HIS A 33 -4.83 -20.83 1.63
N SER A 34 -3.93 -20.90 2.62
CA SER A 34 -4.19 -21.57 3.90
C SER A 34 -5.22 -20.83 4.76
N THR A 35 -5.41 -19.52 4.53
CA THR A 35 -6.43 -18.71 5.15
C THR A 35 -7.41 -18.15 4.13
N SER A 36 -8.56 -17.65 4.61
CA SER A 36 -9.62 -17.15 3.73
C SER A 36 -9.20 -15.94 2.89
N PHE A 37 -8.24 -15.13 3.35
CA PHE A 37 -7.84 -13.88 2.68
C PHE A 37 -7.37 -14.06 1.25
N PHE A 38 -6.43 -14.97 0.99
CA PHE A 38 -5.92 -15.26 -0.35
C PHE A 38 -6.42 -16.61 -0.92
N SER A 39 -7.39 -17.26 -0.30
CA SER A 39 -8.05 -18.46 -0.83
C SER A 39 -8.85 -18.18 -2.12
N ASP A 40 -9.30 -19.24 -2.79
CA ASP A 40 -10.10 -19.20 -4.03
C ASP A 40 -11.42 -18.42 -3.90
N LYS A 41 -11.94 -18.28 -2.67
CA LYS A 41 -13.12 -17.45 -2.37
C LYS A 41 -12.81 -15.94 -2.46
N ARG A 42 -11.54 -15.57 -2.71
CA ARG A 42 -11.02 -14.22 -2.97
C ARG A 42 -11.49 -13.22 -1.93
N SER A 43 -11.34 -13.51 -0.64
CA SER A 43 -11.92 -12.63 0.37
C SER A 43 -11.24 -11.25 0.43
N TRP A 44 -10.03 -11.13 -0.12
CA TRP A 44 -9.39 -9.86 -0.43
C TRP A 44 -10.19 -8.94 -1.37
N LYS A 45 -11.11 -9.49 -2.19
CA LYS A 45 -12.03 -8.72 -3.06
C LYS A 45 -13.31 -8.27 -2.36
N PHE A 46 -13.61 -8.77 -1.17
CA PHE A 46 -14.74 -8.26 -0.40
C PHE A 46 -14.43 -6.90 0.22
N GLN A 47 -15.47 -6.22 0.72
CA GLN A 47 -15.38 -4.84 1.20
C GLN A 47 -14.24 -4.61 2.20
N TYR A 48 -14.07 -5.51 3.18
CA TYR A 48 -12.96 -5.43 4.15
C TYR A 48 -11.59 -5.61 3.50
N GLY A 49 -11.46 -6.56 2.56
CA GLY A 49 -10.20 -6.80 1.84
C GLY A 49 -9.78 -5.61 0.99
N VAL A 50 -10.73 -5.03 0.25
CA VAL A 50 -10.52 -3.81 -0.55
C VAL A 50 -10.13 -2.63 0.36
N PHE A 51 -10.84 -2.46 1.49
CA PHE A 51 -10.50 -1.45 2.50
C PHE A 51 -9.06 -1.61 3.01
N SER A 52 -8.69 -2.82 3.46
CA SER A 52 -7.38 -3.09 4.05
C SER A 52 -6.25 -2.87 3.05
N LEU A 53 -6.41 -3.33 1.81
CA LEU A 53 -5.40 -3.17 0.76
C LEU A 53 -5.28 -1.71 0.30
N SER A 54 -6.40 -0.98 0.21
CA SER A 54 -6.41 0.43 -0.15
C SER A 54 -5.71 1.28 0.91
N TRP A 55 -6.04 1.05 2.19
CA TRP A 55 -5.36 1.71 3.30
C TRP A 55 -3.86 1.44 3.28
N TYR A 56 -3.45 0.17 3.19
CA TYR A 56 -2.04 -0.22 3.26
C TYR A 56 -1.21 0.34 2.09
N SER A 57 -1.74 0.29 0.86
CA SER A 57 -1.06 0.87 -0.30
C SER A 57 -0.97 2.41 -0.24
N SER A 58 -1.99 3.06 0.33
CA SER A 58 -1.99 4.53 0.50
C SER A 58 -0.91 5.01 1.46
N ILE A 59 -0.70 4.30 2.59
CA ILE A 59 0.33 4.68 3.56
C ILE A 59 1.74 4.50 2.98
N LEU A 60 1.98 3.44 2.21
CA LEU A 60 3.26 3.19 1.54
C LEU A 60 3.56 4.28 0.51
N THR A 61 2.57 4.62 -0.31
CA THR A 61 2.72 5.66 -1.35
C THR A 61 2.93 7.04 -0.73
N SER A 62 2.17 7.39 0.31
CA SER A 62 2.32 8.66 1.03
C SER A 62 3.71 8.78 1.65
N TYR A 63 4.19 7.71 2.30
CA TYR A 63 5.53 7.69 2.89
C TYR A 63 6.62 7.81 1.83
N ALA A 64 6.52 7.07 0.73
CA ALA A 64 7.45 7.18 -0.39
C ALA A 64 7.51 8.60 -0.96
N ASN A 65 6.36 9.26 -1.14
CA ASN A 65 6.30 10.65 -1.60
C ASN A 65 6.99 11.63 -0.64
N GLN A 66 6.83 11.44 0.68
CA GLN A 66 7.51 12.28 1.67
C GLN A 66 9.03 12.12 1.59
N VAL A 67 9.52 10.88 1.53
CA VAL A 67 10.95 10.58 1.39
C VAL A 67 11.50 11.17 0.09
N LEU A 68 10.82 10.99 -1.04
CA LEU A 68 11.21 11.54 -2.34
C LEU A 68 11.20 13.06 -2.35
N SER A 69 10.23 13.70 -1.67
CA SER A 69 10.17 15.16 -1.56
C SER A 69 11.37 15.71 -0.77
N VAL A 70 11.73 15.08 0.36
CA VAL A 70 12.90 15.46 1.15
C VAL A 70 14.19 15.25 0.35
N ALA A 71 14.35 14.09 -0.30
CA ALA A 71 15.49 13.81 -1.14
C ALA A 71 15.61 14.84 -2.27
N SER A 72 14.52 15.13 -2.99
CA SER A 72 14.49 16.15 -4.04
C SER A 72 14.92 17.50 -3.49
N SER A 73 14.38 17.96 -2.35
CA SER A 73 14.74 19.26 -1.77
C SER A 73 16.22 19.35 -1.38
N THR A 74 16.79 18.26 -0.90
CA THR A 74 18.19 18.19 -0.45
C THR A 74 19.16 18.17 -1.63
N PHE A 75 18.83 17.43 -2.69
CA PHE A 75 19.69 17.22 -3.84
C PHE A 75 19.42 18.18 -5.00
N SER A 76 18.43 19.09 -4.90
CA SER A 76 18.11 20.07 -5.95
C SER A 76 19.26 21.06 -6.26
N GLY A 77 20.26 21.18 -5.39
CA GLY A 77 21.46 21.99 -5.60
C GLY A 77 22.74 21.18 -5.85
N SER A 78 22.68 19.86 -5.79
CA SER A 78 23.81 18.95 -6.04
C SER A 78 23.76 18.55 -7.51
N GLY A 79 24.69 19.05 -8.33
CA GLY A 79 24.73 18.68 -9.74
C GLY A 79 24.75 17.17 -9.93
N GLY A 80 23.67 16.62 -10.51
CA GLY A 80 23.67 15.33 -11.19
C GLY A 80 23.11 14.12 -10.44
N VAL A 81 21.79 14.07 -10.24
CA VAL A 81 21.02 12.84 -10.54
C VAL A 81 19.65 13.25 -11.03
N SER A 82 19.39 13.03 -12.31
CA SER A 82 18.16 13.45 -12.95
C SER A 82 17.00 12.54 -12.57
N MET A 83 15.91 13.14 -12.10
CA MET A 83 14.71 12.50 -11.56
C MET A 83 14.05 11.44 -12.48
N TRP A 84 14.34 11.44 -13.78
CA TRP A 84 13.86 10.43 -14.74
C TRP A 84 14.54 9.05 -14.58
N GLU A 85 15.70 8.97 -13.94
CA GLU A 85 16.42 7.72 -13.68
C GLU A 85 15.89 6.96 -12.45
N VAL A 86 15.19 7.67 -11.54
CA VAL A 86 14.45 7.06 -10.41
C VAL A 86 13.04 6.64 -10.84
N ALA A 87 12.46 7.31 -11.84
CA ALA A 87 11.10 7.04 -12.33
C ALA A 87 11.00 5.81 -13.25
N SER A 88 12.12 5.33 -13.80
CA SER A 88 12.20 4.19 -14.73
C SER A 88 11.98 2.81 -14.09
N LEU A 89 11.84 2.73 -12.77
CA LEU A 89 11.52 1.49 -12.04
C LEU A 89 10.01 1.17 -11.95
N ARG A 90 9.15 1.85 -12.72
CA ARG A 90 7.75 1.45 -12.90
C ARG A 90 7.63 0.46 -14.06
N PRO A 91 6.98 -0.71 -13.89
CA PRO A 91 6.89 -1.70 -14.95
C PRO A 91 6.16 -1.12 -16.17
N MET A 92 6.84 -1.17 -17.31
CA MET A 92 6.31 -0.91 -18.64
C MET A 92 5.24 -1.95 -18.99
N ALA A 93 3.99 -1.71 -18.57
CA ALA A 93 2.83 -2.35 -19.15
C ALA A 93 2.12 -1.32 -20.03
N GLN A 94 2.49 -1.33 -21.32
CA GLN A 94 1.60 -1.33 -22.50
C GLN A 94 2.35 -0.73 -23.69
N ALA A 95 3.18 -1.55 -24.32
CA ALA A 95 3.51 -1.39 -25.72
C ALA A 95 2.28 -1.80 -26.54
N LYS A 96 1.72 -0.81 -27.24
CA LYS A 96 0.64 -0.94 -28.19
C LYS A 96 1.18 -1.59 -29.47
N THR A 97 0.56 -2.68 -29.90
CA THR A 97 0.49 -3.11 -31.30
C THR A 97 -0.97 -3.32 -31.63
#